data_AF-A0A1C6BL88-F1
#
_entry.id   AF-A0A1C6BL88-F1
#
_cell.length_a   1.000
_cell.length_b   1.000
_cell.length_c   1.000
_cell.angle_alpha   90.00
_cell.angle_beta   90.00
_cell.angle_gamma   90.00
#
_symmetry.space_group_name_H-M   'P 1'
#
loop_
_entity.id
_entity.type
_entity.pdbx_description
1 polymer ?
#
loop_
_entity_poly.entity_id
_entity_poly.type
_entity_poly.pdbx_seq_one_letter_code
_entity_poly.pdbx_strand_id
1 'polypeptide(L)' 'MKLLFKQRLFSWFDSYDIYDEAGNTVYVVKGQLFWGHKLVIYDAYGNEVGMVVQKVFS' A
#
# COMPACT_ATOMS: atom_id res chain seq x y z
N MET A 1 0.54 3.32 -19.60
CA MET A 1 0.92 2.35 -18.56
C MET A 1 -0.22 2.28 -17.57
N LYS A 2 -0.93 1.14 -17.50
CA LYS A 2 -2.09 0.96 -16.63
C LYS A 2 -1.65 0.22 -15.36
N LEU A 3 -2.03 0.74 -14.20
CA LEU A 3 -1.80 0.07 -12.92
C LEU A 3 -3.13 -0.50 -12.45
N LEU A 4 -3.13 -1.80 -12.15
CA LEU A 4 -4.28 -2.56 -11.71
C LEU A 4 -4.25 -2.67 -10.19
N PHE A 5 -5.30 -2.15 -9.57
CA PHE A 5 -5.47 -2.20 -8.13
C PHE A 5 -6.35 -3.39 -7.74
N LYS A 6 -5.81 -4.32 -6.95
CA LYS A 6 -6.57 -5.46 -6.43
C LYS A 6 -6.83 -5.28 -4.95
N GLN A 7 -7.91 -4.58 -4.61
CA GLN A 7 -8.33 -4.38 -3.22
C GLN A 7 -9.01 -5.66 -2.70
N ARG A 8 -8.54 -6.21 -1.57
CA ARG A 8 -9.38 -7.06 -0.72
C ARG A 8 -10.05 -6.15 0.33
N LEU A 9 -11.24 -6.56 0.74
CA LEU A 9 -12.22 -5.78 1.51
C LEU A 9 -11.67 -5.03 2.74
N PHE A 10 -11.94 -3.73 2.74
CA PHE A 10 -11.89 -2.74 3.84
C PHE A 10 -11.87 -3.30 5.27
N SER A 11 -10.71 -3.73 5.70
CA SER A 11 -10.30 -3.90 7.07
C SER A 11 -9.17 -2.92 7.31
N TRP A 12 -9.16 -2.28 8.48
CA TRP A 12 -8.17 -1.34 9.02
C TRP A 12 -6.67 -1.61 8.77
N PHE A 13 -6.34 -2.76 8.20
CA PHE A 13 -5.02 -3.32 7.95
C PHE A 13 -4.67 -3.52 6.46
N ASP A 14 -5.56 -3.19 5.51
CA ASP A 14 -5.46 -3.73 4.13
C ASP A 14 -4.16 -3.35 3.43
N SER A 15 -3.23 -4.29 3.54
CA SER A 15 -2.08 -4.40 2.68
C SER A 15 -2.60 -4.86 1.32
N TYR A 16 -2.17 -4.21 0.26
CA TYR A 16 -2.59 -4.55 -1.09
C TYR A 16 -1.43 -4.44 -2.06
N ASP A 17 -1.51 -5.26 -3.09
CA ASP A 17 -0.53 -5.30 -4.16
C ASP A 17 -1.07 -4.55 -5.37
N ILE A 18 -0.21 -3.73 -5.98
CA ILE A 18 -0.47 -3.04 -7.23
C ILE A 18 0.20 -3.83 -8.34
N TYR A 19 -0.58 -4.21 -9.34
CA TYR A 19 -0.13 -5.01 -10.46
C TYR A 19 -0.02 -4.18 -11.74
N ASP A 20 0.88 -4.55 -12.64
CA ASP A 20 0.88 -4.05 -14.00
C ASP A 20 -0.13 -4.82 -14.89
N GLU A 21 -0.21 -4.44 -16.16
CA GLU A 21 -1.06 -5.09 -17.16
C GLU A 21 -0.66 -6.55 -17.46
N ALA A 22 0.58 -6.94 -17.13
CA ALA A 22 1.08 -8.30 -17.27
C ALA A 22 0.85 -9.16 -16.01
N GLY A 23 0.30 -8.57 -14.94
CA GLY A 23 0.05 -9.25 -13.67
C GLY A 23 1.27 -9.31 -12.74
N ASN A 24 2.34 -8.55 -13.02
CA ASN A 24 3.49 -8.45 -12.13
C ASN A 24 3.19 -7.48 -10.98
N THR A 25 3.56 -7.84 -9.76
CA THR A 25 3.48 -6.94 -8.61
C THR A 25 4.54 -5.85 -8.75
N VAL A 26 4.09 -4.62 -8.96
CA VAL A 26 4.97 -3.44 -9.10
C VAL A 26 5.15 -2.75 -7.76
N TYR A 27 4.11 -2.73 -6.94
CA TYR A 27 4.15 -2.14 -5.61
C TYR A 27 3.41 -3.00 -4.61
N VAL A 28 3.93 -3.01 -3.39
CA VAL A 28 3.31 -3.66 -2.24
C VAL A 28 3.04 -2.59 -1.20
N VAL A 29 1.78 -2.35 -0.89
CA VAL A 29 1.41 -1.46 0.21
C VAL A 29 1.13 -2.30 1.44
N LYS A 30 1.79 -1.97 2.56
CA LYS A 30 1.59 -2.63 3.83
C LYS A 30 0.97 -1.66 4.83
N GLY A 31 -0.16 -2.07 5.41
CA GLY A 31 -0.77 -1.38 6.53
C GLY A 31 -0.01 -1.63 7.81
N GLN A 32 0.35 -0.56 8.52
CA GLN A 32 0.86 -0.60 9.88
C GLN A 32 -0.07 0.17 10.79
N LEU A 33 -0.46 -0.45 11.90
CA LEU A 33 -1.22 0.24 12.94
C LEU A 33 -0.23 1.08 13.75
N PHE A 34 -0.36 2.40 13.65
CA PHE A 34 0.32 3.34 14.54
C PHE A 34 -0.74 4.12 15.32
N TRP A 35 -0.37 5.22 15.99
CA TRP A 35 -1.34 6.10 16.68
C TRP A 35 -2.49 6.61 15.76
N GLY A 36 -2.40 6.36 14.45
CA GLY A 36 -3.49 6.31 13.48
C GLY A 36 -3.19 5.33 12.33
N HIS A 37 -3.79 5.57 11.16
CA HIS A 37 -3.49 4.80 9.94
C HIS A 37 -2.14 5.16 9.35
N LYS A 38 -1.25 4.17 9.24
CA LYS A 38 0.01 4.29 8.49
C LYS A 38 0.03 3.24 7.38
N LEU A 39 0.31 3.68 6.16
CA LEU A 39 0.51 2.82 5.00
C LEU A 39 1.94 3.04 4.52
N VAL A 40 2.68 1.96 4.35
CA VAL A 40 4.04 1.99 3.80
C VAL A 40 4.01 1.34 2.43
N ILE A 41 4.51 2.03 1.43
CA ILE A 41 4.54 1.59 0.04
C ILE A 41 5.95 1.10 -0.25
N TYR A 42 6.05 -0.13 -0.75
CA TYR A 42 7.28 -0.76 -1.18
C TYR A 42 7.25 -0.98 -2.69
N ASP A 43 8.40 -0.88 -3.35
CA ASP A 43 8.56 -1.33 -4.74
C ASP A 43 8.60 -2.88 -4.83
N ALA A 44 8.65 -3.39 -6.06
CA ALA A 44 8.80 -4.82 -6.34
C ALA A 44 10.08 -5.46 -5.76
N TYR A 45 11.13 -4.66 -5.52
CA TYR A 45 12.39 -5.08 -4.90
C TYR A 45 12.36 -5.03 -3.37
N GLY A 46 11.24 -4.58 -2.77
CA GLY A 46 11.10 -4.42 -1.32
C GLY A 46 11.69 -3.13 -0.77
N ASN A 47 12.07 -2.17 -1.61
CA ASN A 47 12.54 -0.85 -1.16
C ASN A 47 11.34 0.02 -0.78
N GLU A 48 11.42 0.72 0.35
CA GLU A 48 10.40 1.68 0.75
C GLU A 48 10.43 2.90 -0.19
N VAL A 49 9.35 3.12 -0.93
CA VAL A 49 9.22 4.24 -1.88
C VAL A 49 8.40 5.39 -1.32
N GLY A 50 7.63 5.14 -0.26
CA GLY A 50 6.86 6.19 0.39
C GLY A 50 6.01 5.70 1.55
N MET A 51 5.51 6.65 2.33
CA MET A 51 4.65 6.40 3.47
C MET A 51 3.51 7.42 3.51
N VAL A 52 2.30 6.93 3.77
CA VAL A 52 1.11 7.75 4.03
C VAL A 52 0.76 7.61 5.51
N VAL A 53 0.70 8.73 6.23
CA VAL A 53 0.34 8.74 7.66
C VAL A 53 -0.85 9.65 7.86
N GLN A 54 -1.89 9.10 8.48
CA GLN A 54 -3.00 9.89 8.95
C GLN A 54 -2.61 10.68 10.20
N LYS A 55 -2.83 12.00 10.15
CA LYS A 55 -2.68 12.89 11.31
C LYS A 55 -4.00 12.95 12.06
N VAL A 56 -4.04 12.40 13.29
CA VAL A 56 -5.29 12.22 14.06
C VAL A 56 -5.60 13.41 14.98
N PHE A 57 -4.62 14.29 15.23
CA PHE A 57 -4.78 15.52 15.99
C PHE A 57 -4.32 16.72 15.15
N SER A 58 -5.21 17.69 14.97
CA SER A 58 -4.94 19.02 14.41
C SER A 58 -5.47 20.10 15.34
#